data_AF-A0A3N5E8H2-F1
#
_entry.id   AF-A0A3N5E8H2-F1
#
_cell.length_a   1.000
_cell.length_b   1.000
_cell.length_c   1.000
_cell.angle_alpha   90.00
_cell.angle_beta   90.00
_cell.angle_gamma   90.00
#
_symmetry.space_group_name_H-M   'P 1'
#
loop_
_entity.id
_entity.type
_entity.pdbx_description
1 polymer ?
#
loop_
_entity_poly.entity_id
_entity_poly.type
_entity_poly.pdbx_seq_one_letter_code
_entity_poly.pdbx_strand_id
1 'polypeptide(L)'
;LLVNQYAHSEAAYAYWEKLRVSNNDDGLYNTQPLRIKGNLKSVANPDLDVLGFFCASSVKSKRIFVRRVDDLQPFFLNCEPHESNPSDFSIARYRYFIDVGKPSLWVLENECVECTLSGGTTVKPDYMPNI
;
A
#
# COMPACT_ATOMS: atom_id res chain seq x y z
N LEU A 1 12.64 -2.67 -15.17
CA LEU A 1 12.44 -1.86 -13.95
C LEU A 1 13.66 -0.96 -13.69
N LEU A 2 13.47 0.31 -13.34
CA LEU A 2 14.55 1.17 -12.79
C LEU A 2 14.27 1.37 -11.31
N VAL A 3 15.26 1.08 -10.46
CA VAL A 3 15.18 1.33 -9.02
C VAL A 3 16.19 2.41 -8.65
N ASN A 4 15.74 3.42 -7.92
CA ASN A 4 16.58 4.48 -7.35
C ASN A 4 16.56 4.34 -5.82
N GLN A 5 17.73 4.24 -5.22
CA GLN A 5 17.92 4.21 -3.77
C GLN A 5 18.56 5.51 -3.31
N TYR A 6 17.95 6.17 -2.34
CA TYR A 6 18.41 7.41 -1.75
C TYR A 6 18.95 7.12 -0.33
N ALA A 7 20.14 7.63 -0.02
CA ALA A 7 20.74 7.53 1.29
C ALA A 7 20.35 8.74 2.16
N HIS A 8 19.59 8.51 3.23
CA HIS A 8 19.19 9.56 4.16
C HIS A 8 20.09 9.58 5.40
N SER A 9 20.41 10.78 5.88
CA SER A 9 21.03 10.96 7.19
C SER A 9 20.00 10.71 8.30
N GLU A 10 20.49 10.32 9.48
CA GLU A 10 19.65 10.13 10.67
C GLU A 10 18.81 11.37 11.00
N ALA A 11 19.41 12.57 10.90
CA ALA A 11 18.70 13.82 11.15
C ALA A 11 17.57 14.08 10.14
N ALA A 12 17.77 13.75 8.86
CA ALA A 12 16.73 13.86 7.85
C ALA A 12 15.60 12.87 8.11
N TYR A 13 15.93 11.61 8.42
CA TYR A 13 14.96 10.59 8.80
C TYR A 13 14.11 11.03 9.99
N ALA A 14 14.76 11.49 11.07
CA ALA A 14 14.07 11.95 12.27
C ALA A 14 13.16 13.17 12.02
N TYR A 15 13.56 14.08 11.12
CA TYR A 15 12.73 15.21 10.72
C TYR A 15 11.46 14.74 9.99
N TRP A 16 11.60 13.87 8.98
CA TRP A 16 10.48 13.36 8.21
C TRP A 16 9.54 12.49 9.03
N GLU A 17 10.07 11.70 9.97
CA GLU A 17 9.25 10.87 10.86
C GLU A 17 8.39 11.73 11.80
N LYS A 18 8.96 12.80 12.38
CA LYS A 18 8.18 13.77 13.16
C LYS A 18 7.07 14.41 12.33
N LEU A 19 7.36 14.72 11.06
CA LEU A 19 6.40 15.32 10.14
C LEU A 19 5.27 14.35 9.77
N ARG A 20 5.60 13.08 9.55
CA ARG A 20 4.62 12.01 9.29
C ARG A 20 3.67 11.85 10.48
N VAL A 21 4.20 11.76 11.71
CA VAL A 21 3.39 11.64 12.92
C VAL A 21 2.47 12.85 13.07
N SER A 22 2.99 14.07 12.90
CA SER A 22 2.19 15.30 13.00
C SER A 22 1.08 15.40 11.95
N ASN A 23 1.23 14.78 10.79
CA ASN A 23 0.24 14.81 9.70
C ASN A 23 -0.79 13.66 9.78
N ASN A 24 -0.52 12.61 10.56
CA ASN A 24 -1.41 11.46 10.71
C ASN A 24 -2.41 11.60 11.88
N ASP A 25 -2.44 12.77 12.54
CA ASP A 25 -3.31 13.05 13.68
C ASP A 25 -4.75 13.39 13.22
N ASP A 26 -5.45 12.40 12.66
CA ASP A 26 -6.81 12.50 12.09
C ASP A 26 -7.93 12.47 13.15
N GLY A 27 -7.73 13.11 14.30
CA GLY A 27 -8.66 13.14 15.43
C GLY A 27 -9.21 14.55 15.67
N LEU A 28 -10.54 14.67 15.78
CA LEU A 28 -11.26 15.93 16.08
C LEU A 28 -10.83 16.61 17.41
N TYR A 29 -10.03 15.92 18.22
CA TYR A 29 -9.52 16.37 19.52
C TYR A 29 -7.98 16.27 19.63
N ASN A 30 -7.24 16.40 18.52
CA ASN A 30 -5.81 16.19 18.56
C ASN A 30 -4.96 17.41 18.92
N THR A 31 -3.84 17.07 19.56
CA THR A 31 -2.74 17.94 19.99
C THR A 31 -2.31 18.91 18.89
N GLN A 32 -2.10 20.17 19.29
CA GLN A 32 -1.60 21.21 18.39
C GLN A 32 -0.31 20.70 17.71
N PRO A 33 -0.21 20.76 16.36
CA PRO A 33 0.92 20.17 15.64
C PRO A 33 2.23 20.71 16.21
N LEU A 34 3.08 19.80 16.69
CA LEU A 34 4.36 20.16 17.27
C LEU A 34 5.16 20.97 16.26
N ARG A 35 5.76 22.07 16.72
CA ARG A 35 6.62 22.91 15.88
C ARG A 35 7.89 22.11 15.51
N ILE A 36 7.91 21.53 14.31
CA ILE A 36 9.05 20.74 13.83
C ILE A 36 10.15 21.68 13.33
N LYS A 37 11.15 21.93 14.19
CA LYS A 37 12.36 22.65 13.77
C LYS A 37 13.18 21.78 12.82
N GLY A 38 13.53 22.36 11.67
CA GLY A 38 14.50 21.77 10.75
C GLY A 38 15.91 22.33 10.96
N ASN A 39 16.74 22.29 9.90
CA ASN A 39 18.13 22.75 9.93
C ASN A 39 18.36 24.12 9.23
N LEU A 40 17.29 24.79 8.82
CA LEU A 40 17.35 26.11 8.20
C LEU A 40 17.29 27.23 9.24
N LYS A 41 18.05 28.30 9.02
CA LYS A 41 18.04 29.52 9.86
C LYS A 41 18.10 30.77 9.00
N SER A 42 17.42 31.82 9.43
CA SER A 42 17.48 33.13 8.79
C SER A 42 18.78 33.84 9.15
N VAL A 43 19.51 34.31 8.14
CA VAL A 43 20.76 35.08 8.34
C VAL A 43 20.44 36.55 8.67
N ALA A 44 19.35 37.08 8.13
CA ALA A 44 18.95 38.48 8.31
C ALA A 44 18.21 38.72 9.64
N ASN A 45 17.51 37.71 10.16
CA ASN A 45 16.76 37.81 11.41
C ASN A 45 16.80 36.49 12.18
N PRO A 46 17.65 36.34 13.21
CA PRO A 46 17.77 35.12 14.01
C PRO A 46 16.49 34.74 14.79
N ASP A 47 15.62 35.70 15.07
CA ASP A 47 14.36 35.47 15.82
C ASP A 47 13.25 34.93 14.91
N LEU A 48 13.45 34.96 13.59
CA LEU A 48 12.53 34.39 12.62
C LEU A 48 12.78 32.89 12.46
N ASP A 49 11.82 32.09 12.92
CA ASP A 49 11.83 30.66 12.67
C ASP A 49 11.59 30.36 11.19
N VAL A 50 12.48 29.55 10.60
CA VAL A 50 12.38 29.09 9.21
C VAL A 50 11.92 27.64 9.20
N LEU A 51 10.90 27.36 8.40
CA LEU A 51 10.35 26.01 8.23
C LEU A 51 11.12 25.23 7.16
N GLY A 52 11.22 23.91 7.36
CA GLY A 52 11.80 22.99 6.38
C GLY A 52 13.15 22.42 6.78
N PHE A 53 13.54 21.35 6.08
CA PHE A 53 14.81 20.67 6.27
C PHE A 53 15.51 20.52 4.93
N PHE A 54 16.74 21.02 4.85
CA PHE A 54 17.60 20.84 3.69
C PHE A 54 18.43 19.57 3.86
N CYS A 55 18.37 18.65 2.91
CA CYS A 55 19.19 17.46 2.88
C CYS A 55 19.82 17.24 1.50
N ALA A 56 21.00 16.65 1.48
CA ALA A 56 21.65 16.13 0.28
C ALA A 56 21.86 14.63 0.46
N SER A 57 21.53 13.86 -0.57
CA SER A 57 21.60 12.40 -0.58
C SER A 57 22.37 11.93 -1.80
N SER A 58 23.20 10.89 -1.63
CA SER A 58 23.67 10.12 -2.79
C SER A 58 22.52 9.30 -3.36
N VAL A 59 22.54 9.08 -4.68
CA VAL A 59 21.55 8.25 -5.35
C VAL A 59 22.27 7.08 -5.99
N LYS A 60 21.82 5.87 -5.67
CA LYS A 60 22.27 4.65 -6.33
C LYS A 60 21.15 4.10 -7.20
N SER A 61 21.39 4.08 -8.51
CA SER A 61 20.42 3.59 -9.48
C SER A 61 20.81 2.21 -10.00
N LYS A 62 19.83 1.31 -10.11
CA LYS A 62 20.02 -0.01 -10.73
C LYS A 62 18.92 -0.28 -11.74
N ARG A 63 19.32 -0.61 -12.98
CA ARG A 63 18.42 -1.11 -14.02
C ARG A 63 18.31 -2.62 -13.88
N ILE A 64 17.10 -3.11 -13.71
CA ILE A 64 16.78 -4.54 -13.67
C ILE A 64 16.02 -4.89 -14.95
N PHE A 65 16.56 -5.84 -15.70
CA PHE A 65 15.91 -6.45 -16.85
C PHE A 65 15.31 -7.77 -16.39
N VAL A 66 13.99 -7.91 -16.57
CA VAL A 66 13.28 -9.15 -16.30
C VAL A 66 13.11 -9.84 -17.65
N ARG A 67 13.70 -11.04 -17.80
CA ARG A 67 13.53 -11.84 -19.02
C ARG A 67 12.13 -12.44 -19.02
N ARG A 68 11.52 -12.55 -20.19
CA ARG A 68 10.33 -13.40 -20.34
C ARG A 68 10.74 -14.83 -19.95
N VAL A 69 9.96 -15.45 -19.07
CA VAL A 69 10.09 -16.86 -18.72
C VAL A 69 9.10 -17.57 -19.61
N ASP A 70 9.59 -18.46 -20.48
CA ASP A 70 8.81 -19.02 -21.59
C ASP A 70 7.60 -19.85 -21.09
N ASP A 71 7.71 -20.45 -19.90
CA ASP A 71 6.64 -21.23 -19.24
C ASP A 71 5.90 -20.45 -18.13
N LEU A 72 6.22 -19.18 -17.93
CA LEU A 72 5.49 -18.35 -16.97
C LEU A 72 4.23 -17.81 -17.65
N GLN A 73 3.17 -18.61 -17.61
CA GLN A 73 1.83 -18.12 -17.87
C GLN A 73 1.38 -17.35 -16.63
N PRO A 74 1.25 -16.02 -16.68
CA PRO A 74 0.66 -15.31 -15.56
C PRO A 74 -0.77 -15.84 -15.38
N PHE A 75 -0.98 -16.57 -14.28
CA PHE A 75 -2.31 -17.02 -13.90
C PHE A 75 -3.08 -15.79 -13.42
N PHE A 76 -3.72 -15.10 -14.34
CA PHE A 76 -4.72 -14.11 -14.00
C PHE A 76 -5.99 -14.88 -13.67
N LEU A 77 -6.30 -15.02 -12.37
CA LEU A 77 -7.66 -15.38 -12.00
C LEU A 77 -8.58 -14.32 -12.59
N ASN A 78 -9.50 -14.74 -13.45
CA ASN A 78 -10.57 -13.87 -13.88
C ASN A 78 -11.62 -13.84 -12.75
N CYS A 79 -11.56 -12.79 -11.93
CA CYS A 79 -12.48 -12.58 -10.82
C CYS A 79 -13.63 -11.63 -11.16
N GLU A 80 -13.95 -11.51 -12.45
CA GLU A 80 -15.13 -10.76 -12.88
C GLU A 80 -16.41 -11.52 -12.48
N PRO A 81 -17.35 -10.88 -11.77
CA PRO A 81 -18.62 -11.53 -11.44
C PRO A 81 -19.35 -11.92 -12.72
N HIS A 82 -19.94 -13.11 -12.76
CA HIS A 82 -20.78 -13.54 -13.87
C HIS A 82 -22.16 -13.96 -13.41
N GLU A 83 -23.12 -13.87 -14.33
CA GLU A 83 -24.47 -14.32 -14.10
C GLU A 83 -24.50 -15.85 -14.02
N SER A 84 -24.99 -16.38 -12.88
CA SER A 84 -25.16 -17.81 -12.70
C SER A 84 -26.36 -18.33 -13.48
N ASN A 85 -26.21 -19.47 -14.14
CA ASN A 85 -27.36 -20.18 -14.69
C ASN A 85 -28.13 -20.85 -13.53
N PRO A 86 -29.45 -20.60 -13.36
CA PRO A 86 -30.24 -21.19 -12.27
C PRO A 86 -30.16 -22.72 -12.22
N SER A 87 -29.97 -23.38 -13.36
CA SER A 87 -29.85 -24.85 -13.45
C SER A 87 -28.47 -25.38 -13.03
N ASP A 88 -27.45 -24.52 -13.00
CA ASP A 88 -26.06 -24.85 -12.65
C ASP A 88 -25.66 -24.28 -11.28
N PHE A 89 -26.59 -23.57 -10.63
CA PHE A 89 -26.37 -23.00 -9.32
C PHE A 89 -26.48 -24.07 -8.23
N SER A 90 -25.42 -24.23 -7.47
CA SER A 90 -25.37 -25.05 -6.27
C SER A 90 -24.48 -24.38 -5.24
N ILE A 91 -24.90 -24.40 -3.98
CA ILE A 91 -24.06 -23.98 -2.85
C ILE A 91 -22.78 -24.82 -2.71
N ALA A 92 -22.73 -26.00 -3.34
CA ALA A 92 -21.51 -26.80 -3.44
C ALA A 92 -20.51 -26.23 -4.45
N ARG A 93 -20.99 -25.49 -5.46
CA ARG A 93 -20.18 -24.90 -6.54
C ARG A 93 -19.81 -23.45 -6.27
N TYR A 94 -20.76 -22.63 -5.82
CA TYR A 94 -20.51 -21.22 -5.50
C TYR A 94 -20.82 -20.97 -4.03
N ARG A 95 -19.81 -20.55 -3.26
CA ARG A 95 -19.96 -20.26 -1.83
C ARG A 95 -20.42 -18.83 -1.54
N TYR A 96 -20.27 -17.94 -2.51
CA TYR A 96 -20.54 -16.52 -2.39
C TYR A 96 -21.38 -16.03 -3.57
N PHE A 97 -22.35 -15.18 -3.28
CA PHE A 97 -23.14 -14.43 -4.26
C PHE A 97 -22.91 -12.94 -4.06
N ILE A 98 -22.93 -12.18 -5.16
CA ILE A 98 -22.71 -10.74 -5.15
C ILE A 98 -23.97 -10.06 -5.68
N ASP A 99 -24.40 -9.03 -4.97
CA ASP A 99 -25.41 -8.10 -5.48
C ASP A 99 -24.72 -7.01 -6.32
N VAL A 100 -25.06 -6.97 -7.61
CA VAL A 100 -24.57 -5.96 -8.57
C VAL A 100 -25.67 -5.00 -9.02
N GLY A 101 -26.79 -4.93 -8.30
CA GLY A 101 -27.94 -4.07 -8.66
C GLY A 101 -28.71 -4.56 -9.88
N LYS A 102 -28.63 -5.86 -10.19
CA LYS A 102 -29.32 -6.52 -11.32
C LYS A 102 -30.27 -7.60 -10.78
N PRO A 103 -31.34 -7.95 -11.52
CA PRO A 103 -32.36 -8.89 -11.05
C PRO A 103 -31.91 -10.36 -11.05
N SER A 104 -30.81 -10.69 -11.72
CA SER A 104 -30.25 -12.05 -11.80
C SER A 104 -29.26 -12.34 -10.66
N LEU A 105 -28.98 -13.61 -10.40
CA LEU A 105 -27.99 -14.04 -9.41
C LEU A 105 -26.57 -14.00 -10.01
N TRP A 106 -25.68 -13.20 -9.42
CA TRP A 106 -24.28 -13.09 -9.82
C TRP A 106 -23.36 -13.76 -8.80
N VAL A 107 -22.35 -14.46 -9.30
CA VAL A 107 -21.42 -15.27 -8.50
C VAL A 107 -19.97 -15.00 -8.92
N LEU A 108 -19.04 -15.35 -8.04
CA LEU A 108 -17.62 -15.44 -8.36
C LEU A 108 -17.15 -16.88 -8.18
N GLU A 109 -16.12 -17.26 -8.94
CA GLU A 109 -15.39 -18.49 -8.69
C GLU A 109 -14.75 -18.49 -7.29
N ASN A 110 -14.75 -19.65 -6.62
CA ASN A 110 -14.30 -19.73 -5.23
C ASN A 110 -12.82 -19.34 -5.08
N GLU A 111 -12.00 -19.58 -6.09
CA GLU A 111 -10.56 -19.23 -6.09
C GLU A 111 -10.34 -17.72 -5.94
N CYS A 112 -11.32 -16.90 -6.33
CA CYS A 112 -11.30 -15.44 -6.19
C CYS A 112 -11.67 -14.93 -4.79
N VAL A 113 -12.36 -15.76 -4.00
CA VAL A 113 -12.81 -15.38 -2.65
C VAL A 113 -11.97 -16.08 -1.58
N GLU A 114 -11.54 -17.31 -1.85
CA GLU A 114 -10.74 -18.13 -0.96
C GLU A 114 -9.29 -18.18 -1.43
N CYS A 115 -8.47 -17.25 -0.92
CA CYS A 115 -7.06 -17.16 -1.28
C CYS A 115 -6.26 -18.43 -0.94
N THR A 116 -6.74 -19.25 0.00
CA THR A 116 -6.17 -20.56 0.35
C THR A 116 -6.20 -21.54 -0.82
N LEU A 117 -7.19 -21.44 -1.72
CA LEU A 117 -7.25 -22.25 -2.94
C LEU A 117 -6.14 -21.89 -3.93
N SER A 118 -5.64 -20.65 -3.88
CA SER A 118 -4.52 -20.16 -4.69
C SER A 118 -3.16 -20.32 -3.99
N GLY A 119 -3.08 -21.12 -2.91
CA GLY A 119 -1.84 -21.32 -2.13
C GLY A 119 -1.54 -20.24 -1.09
N GLY A 120 -2.50 -19.35 -0.82
CA GLY A 120 -2.43 -18.37 0.27
C GLY A 120 -2.57 -19.02 1.65
N THR A 121 -2.23 -18.26 2.68
CA THR A 121 -2.39 -18.67 4.09
C THR A 121 -3.25 -17.67 4.84
N THR A 122 -4.08 -18.16 5.76
CA THR A 122 -4.84 -17.35 6.71
C THR A 122 -4.02 -16.99 7.96
N VAL A 123 -2.80 -17.51 8.06
CA VAL A 123 -1.88 -17.19 9.15
C VAL A 123 -1.24 -15.85 8.86
N LYS A 124 -1.43 -14.89 9.78
CA LYS A 124 -0.79 -13.58 9.71
C LYS A 124 0.74 -13.75 9.73
N PRO A 125 1.48 -13.20 8.75
CA PRO A 125 2.93 -13.23 8.76
C PRO A 125 3.53 -12.29 9.82
N ASP A 126 4.70 -12.66 10.35
CA ASP A 126 5.41 -11.90 11.39
C ASP A 126 5.84 -10.49 10.94
N TYR A 127 6.01 -10.27 9.64
CA TYR A 127 6.39 -8.98 9.06
C TYR A 127 5.23 -8.01 8.87
N MET A 128 3.98 -8.44 9.08
CA MET A 128 2.84 -7.53 8.99
C MET A 128 2.69 -6.74 10.31
N PRO A 129 2.56 -5.40 10.25
CA PRO A 129 2.40 -4.60 11.46
C PRO A 129 1.16 -5.01 12.26
N ASN A 130 1.28 -4.97 13.58
CA ASN A 130 0.13 -5.08 14.50
C ASN A 130 -0.49 -3.68 14.56
N ILE A 131 -1.51 -3.48 13.73
CA ILE A 131 -2.36 -2.29 13.75
C ILE A 131 -3.39 -2.47 14.87
#